data_AF-A0A1F8NDH1-F1
#
_entry.id   AF-A0A1F8NDH1-F1
#
_cell.length_a   1.000
_cell.length_b   1.000
_cell.length_c   1.000
_cell.angle_alpha   90.00
_cell.angle_beta   90.00
_cell.angle_gamma   90.00
#
_symmetry.space_group_name_H-M   'P 1'
#
loop_
_entity.id
_entity.type
_entity.pdbx_description
1 polymer ?
#
loop_
_entity_poly.entity_id
_entity_poly.type
_entity_poly.pdbx_seq_one_letter_code
_entity_poly.pdbx_strand_id
1 'polypeptide(L)'
;MGRDSWAMRKHDRERLAKKRGNPVWRGVGCIAIVLTGLAGYIFSIWFLNKNAVEGWIVIPRALIQPPQLPWLPPGILVQLAVALIFMMLATGVVNVIYAIVFPIKPGETDAPPIKRSPAARKR
;
A
#
# COMPACT_ATOMS: atom_id res chain seq x y z
N MET A 1 -12.84 16.33 38.87
CA MET A 1 -12.38 15.20 39.70
C MET A 1 -11.56 14.24 38.82
N GLY A 2 -10.27 14.04 39.14
CA GLY A 2 -9.58 12.77 38.87
C GLY A 2 -8.84 12.52 37.54
N ARG A 3 -8.40 13.52 36.77
CA ARG A 3 -7.50 13.27 35.61
C ARG A 3 -6.03 12.96 35.99
N ASP A 4 -5.69 13.04 37.28
CA ASP A 4 -4.31 12.91 37.78
C ASP A 4 -4.03 11.63 38.58
N SER A 5 -4.93 10.63 38.54
CA SER A 5 -4.63 9.36 39.19
C SER A 5 -3.45 8.66 38.48
N TRP A 6 -2.53 8.09 39.28
CA TRP A 6 -1.38 7.35 38.76
C TRP A 6 -1.79 6.21 37.81
N ALA A 7 -2.94 5.58 38.07
CA ALA A 7 -3.54 4.55 37.23
C ALA A 7 -3.87 5.05 35.81
N MET A 8 -4.41 6.26 35.67
CA MET A 8 -4.69 6.84 34.36
C MET A 8 -3.42 7.15 33.57
N ARG A 9 -2.38 7.68 34.23
CA ARG A 9 -1.08 7.94 33.57
C ARG A 9 -0.42 6.65 33.04
N LYS A 10 -0.61 5.52 33.73
CA LYS A 10 -0.15 4.21 33.26
C LYS A 10 -0.90 3.76 32.01
N HIS A 11 -2.23 3.85 32.01
CA HIS A 11 -3.03 3.53 30.83
C HIS A 11 -2.74 4.45 29.63
N ASP A 12 -2.52 5.74 29.86
CA ASP A 12 -2.15 6.67 28.79
C ASP A 12 -0.75 6.35 28.23
N ARG A 13 0.22 5.95 29.07
CA ARG A 13 1.52 5.45 28.59
C ARG A 13 1.37 4.17 27.78
N GLU A 14 0.57 3.21 28.24
CA GLU A 14 0.32 1.96 27.52
C GLU A 14 -0.36 2.21 26.16
N ARG A 15 -1.33 3.14 26.12
CA ARG A 15 -1.98 3.60 24.88
C ARG A 15 -0.98 4.27 23.93
N LEU A 16 -0.13 5.16 24.44
CA LEU A 16 0.90 5.83 23.65
C LEU A 16 1.96 4.84 23.15
N ALA A 17 2.33 3.85 23.96
CA ALA A 17 3.24 2.77 23.57
C ALA A 17 2.64 1.88 22.49
N LYS A 18 1.35 1.50 22.60
CA LYS A 18 0.61 0.78 21.55
C LYS A 18 0.45 1.59 20.27
N LYS A 19 0.33 2.93 20.36
CA LYS A 19 0.28 3.85 19.20
C LYS A 19 1.63 4.01 18.50
N ARG A 20 2.76 3.75 19.18
CA ARG A 20 4.08 3.76 18.53
C ARG A 20 4.16 2.54 17.62
N GLY A 21 4.02 2.78 16.31
CA GLY A 21 4.12 1.73 15.30
C GLY A 21 5.40 0.90 15.47
N ASN A 22 5.28 -0.41 15.31
CA ASN A 22 6.37 -1.34 15.52
C ASN A 22 7.54 -1.03 14.55
N PRO A 23 8.76 -0.76 15.05
CA PRO A 23 9.90 -0.39 14.20
C PRO A 23 10.26 -1.46 13.16
N VAL A 24 10.01 -2.75 13.45
CA VAL A 24 10.25 -3.85 12.50
C VAL A 24 9.33 -3.71 11.28
N TRP A 25 8.05 -3.38 11.50
CA TRP A 25 7.07 -3.20 10.43
C TRP A 25 7.36 -1.97 9.56
N ARG A 26 8.00 -0.93 10.12
CA ARG A 26 8.53 0.19 9.32
C ARG A 26 9.64 -0.26 8.37
N GLY A 27 10.53 -1.14 8.83
CA GLY A 27 11.59 -1.73 8.01
C GLY A 27 11.03 -2.57 6.86
N VAL A 28 10.06 -3.44 7.15
CA VAL A 28 9.37 -4.25 6.11
C VAL A 28 8.70 -3.37 5.07
N GLY A 29 8.02 -2.30 5.50
CA GLY A 29 7.42 -1.33 4.57
C GLY A 29 8.45 -0.67 3.64
N CYS A 30 9.61 -0.28 4.17
CA CYS A 30 10.67 0.33 3.38
C CYS A 30 11.21 -0.65 2.31
N ILE A 31 11.45 -1.91 2.68
CA ILE A 31 11.89 -2.96 1.76
C ILE A 31 10.81 -3.21 0.68
N ALA A 32 9.53 -3.28 1.08
CA ALA A 32 8.43 -3.48 0.15
C ALA A 32 8.33 -2.36 -0.90
N ILE A 33 8.55 -1.10 -0.52
CA ILE A 33 8.58 0.04 -1.45
C ILE A 33 9.72 -0.10 -2.46
N VAL A 34 10.91 -0.49 -2.01
CA VAL A 34 12.05 -0.70 -2.91
C VAL A 34 11.77 -1.86 -3.88
N LEU A 35 11.25 -2.99 -3.37
CA LEU A 35 10.94 -4.16 -4.20
C LEU A 35 9.84 -3.87 -5.22
N THR A 36 8.78 -3.17 -4.82
CA THR A 36 7.69 -2.78 -5.72
C THR A 36 8.14 -1.77 -6.77
N GLY A 37 9.00 -0.82 -6.41
CA GLY A 37 9.62 0.10 -7.37
C GLY A 37 10.49 -0.62 -8.39
N LEU A 38 11.32 -1.57 -7.93
CA LEU A 38 12.18 -2.37 -8.80
C LEU A 38 11.37 -3.27 -9.74
N ALA A 39 10.32 -3.89 -9.22
CA ALA A 39 9.38 -4.67 -10.02
C ALA A 39 8.69 -3.79 -11.07
N GLY A 40 8.18 -2.62 -10.67
CA GLY A 40 7.54 -1.67 -11.59
C GLY A 40 8.46 -1.23 -12.74
N TYR A 41 9.75 -1.01 -12.44
CA TYR A 41 10.77 -0.69 -13.45
C TYR A 41 11.02 -1.85 -14.43
N ILE A 42 11.15 -3.07 -13.94
CA ILE A 42 11.34 -4.25 -14.81
C ILE A 42 10.10 -4.49 -15.68
N PHE A 43 8.91 -4.34 -15.10
CA PHE A 43 7.65 -4.46 -15.83
C PHE A 43 7.48 -3.39 -16.90
N SER A 44 7.92 -2.15 -16.66
CA SER A 44 7.82 -1.09 -17.66
C SER A 44 8.69 -1.37 -18.89
N ILE A 45 9.88 -1.93 -18.70
CA ILE A 45 10.75 -2.36 -19.81
C ILE A 45 10.06 -3.43 -20.64
N TRP A 46 9.56 -4.48 -19.98
CA TRP A 46 8.85 -5.57 -20.67
C TRP A 46 7.63 -5.06 -21.44
N PHE A 47 6.82 -4.21 -20.79
CA PHE A 47 5.62 -3.64 -21.37
C PHE A 47 5.93 -2.77 -22.59
N LEU A 48 6.91 -1.87 -22.49
CA LEU A 48 7.29 -1.00 -23.61
C LEU A 48 7.86 -1.79 -24.78
N ASN A 49 8.67 -2.82 -24.52
CA ASN A 49 9.20 -3.70 -25.56
C ASN A 49 8.07 -4.46 -26.28
N LYS A 50 7.08 -4.95 -25.54
CA LYS A 50 5.90 -5.60 -26.14
C LYS A 50 5.01 -4.61 -26.88
N ASN A 51 4.80 -3.42 -26.32
CA ASN A 51 4.03 -2.36 -26.97
C ASN A 51 4.67 -1.89 -28.28
N ALA A 52 6.00 -1.88 -28.38
CA ALA A 52 6.71 -1.52 -29.61
C ALA A 52 6.48 -2.52 -30.76
N VAL A 53 6.23 -3.79 -30.44
CA VAL A 53 5.96 -4.86 -31.42
C VAL A 53 4.47 -4.92 -31.77
N GLU A 54 3.61 -4.89 -30.76
CA GLU A 54 2.17 -5.13 -30.89
C GLU A 54 1.35 -3.86 -31.11
N GLY A 55 1.89 -2.69 -30.76
CA GLY A 55 1.21 -1.40 -30.94
C GLY A 55 -0.03 -1.18 -30.07
N TRP A 56 -0.11 -1.78 -28.87
CA TRP A 56 -1.28 -1.68 -27.99
C TRP A 56 -1.68 -0.23 -27.67
N ILE A 57 -0.69 0.63 -27.47
CA ILE A 57 -0.88 2.05 -27.12
C ILE A 57 0.01 2.90 -28.03
N VAL A 58 -0.60 3.87 -28.70
CA VAL A 58 0.11 4.86 -29.51
C VAL A 58 0.75 5.90 -28.59
N ILE A 59 2.09 5.89 -28.54
CA ILE A 59 2.86 6.87 -27.77
C ILE A 59 3.28 7.99 -28.73
N PRO A 60 2.82 9.24 -28.54
CA PRO A 60 3.20 10.34 -29.41
C PRO A 60 4.70 10.61 -29.31
N ARG A 61 5.34 10.87 -30.46
CA ARG A 61 6.81 11.05 -30.55
C ARG A 61 7.34 12.18 -29.65
N ALA A 62 6.52 13.22 -29.43
CA ALA A 62 6.86 14.33 -28.53
C ALA A 62 7.09 13.87 -27.08
N LEU A 63 6.51 12.77 -26.63
CA LEU A 63 6.76 12.20 -25.30
C LEU A 63 8.00 11.32 -25.25
N ILE A 64 8.37 10.71 -26.38
CA ILE A 64 9.58 9.87 -26.48
C ILE A 64 10.82 10.76 -26.45
N GLN A 65 10.80 11.86 -27.20
CA GLN A 65 11.89 12.82 -27.22
C GLN A 65 11.35 14.24 -27.06
N PRO A 66 11.17 14.70 -25.82
CA PRO A 66 10.70 16.06 -25.56
C PRO A 66 11.73 17.09 -26.05
N PRO A 67 11.34 18.06 -26.90
CA PRO A 67 12.26 19.07 -27.43
C PRO A 67 12.82 19.98 -26.33
N GLN A 68 12.14 20.10 -25.18
CA GLN A 68 12.57 20.90 -24.04
C GLN A 68 13.74 20.27 -23.26
N LEU A 69 13.95 18.96 -23.41
CA LEU A 69 14.85 18.16 -22.57
C LEU A 69 15.74 17.23 -23.44
N PRO A 70 16.61 17.79 -24.30
CA PRO A 70 17.36 17.02 -25.29
C PRO A 70 18.48 16.13 -24.70
N TRP A 71 18.87 16.38 -23.45
CA TRP A 71 19.92 15.63 -22.74
C TRP A 71 19.42 14.35 -22.07
N LEU A 72 18.10 14.13 -22.02
CA LEU A 72 17.51 12.92 -21.47
C LEU A 72 17.52 11.78 -22.52
N PRO A 73 17.82 10.54 -22.12
CA PRO A 73 17.69 9.39 -23.01
C PRO A 73 16.27 9.28 -23.61
N PRO A 74 16.14 8.94 -24.91
CA PRO A 74 14.82 8.81 -25.53
C PRO A 74 13.95 7.78 -24.79
N GLY A 75 12.70 8.13 -24.53
CA GLY A 75 11.71 7.25 -23.93
C GLY A 75 11.82 7.09 -22.40
N ILE A 76 12.84 7.66 -21.74
CA ILE A 76 13.03 7.50 -20.28
C ILE A 76 11.85 8.05 -19.47
N LEU A 77 11.27 9.17 -19.88
CA LEU A 77 10.11 9.75 -19.19
C LEU A 77 8.89 8.84 -19.30
N VAL A 78 8.68 8.26 -20.49
CA VAL A 78 7.61 7.30 -20.72
C VAL A 78 7.85 6.04 -19.88
N GLN A 79 9.07 5.53 -19.85
CA GLN A 79 9.44 4.37 -19.04
C GLN A 79 9.22 4.61 -17.55
N LEU A 80 9.60 5.77 -17.02
CA LEU A 80 9.40 6.12 -15.62
C LEU A 80 7.91 6.31 -15.30
N ALA A 81 7.14 6.96 -16.18
CA ALA A 81 5.71 7.12 -16.01
C ALA A 81 4.98 5.77 -16.00
N VAL A 82 5.32 4.88 -16.95
CA VAL A 82 4.77 3.52 -17.00
C VAL A 82 5.20 2.71 -15.79
N ALA A 83 6.46 2.81 -15.35
CA ALA A 83 6.94 2.15 -14.14
C ALA A 83 6.18 2.61 -12.89
N LEU A 84 5.92 3.91 -12.77
CA LEU A 84 5.14 4.48 -11.67
C LEU A 84 3.70 3.93 -11.67
N ILE A 85 3.05 3.87 -12.84
CA ILE A 85 1.70 3.31 -12.97
C ILE A 85 1.69 1.85 -12.53
N PHE A 86 2.63 1.03 -13.01
CA PHE A 86 2.72 -0.37 -12.60
C PHE A 86 3.07 -0.53 -11.12
N MET A 87 3.90 0.34 -10.56
CA MET A 87 4.21 0.35 -9.12
C MET A 87 2.94 0.63 -8.30
N MET A 88 2.13 1.61 -8.71
CA MET A 88 0.85 1.91 -8.05
C MET A 88 -0.12 0.73 -8.13
N LEU A 89 -0.24 0.10 -9.30
CA LEU A 89 -1.07 -1.09 -9.49
C LEU A 89 -0.58 -2.27 -8.64
N ALA A 90 0.72 -2.55 -8.64
CA ALA A 90 1.32 -3.62 -7.84
C ALA A 90 1.10 -3.40 -6.35
N THR A 91 1.29 -2.17 -5.87
CA THR A 91 1.02 -1.80 -4.47
C THR A 91 -0.47 -1.97 -4.14
N GLY A 92 -1.36 -1.60 -5.06
CA GLY A 92 -2.80 -1.83 -4.93
C GLY A 92 -3.14 -3.32 -4.79
N VAL A 93 -2.58 -4.17 -5.65
CA VAL A 93 -2.78 -5.63 -5.58
C VAL A 93 -2.27 -6.20 -4.26
N VAL A 94 -1.08 -5.80 -3.81
CA VAL A 94 -0.52 -6.24 -2.51
C VAL A 94 -1.43 -5.82 -1.36
N ASN A 95 -1.97 -4.60 -1.37
CA ASN A 95 -2.89 -4.12 -0.34
C ASN A 95 -4.21 -4.90 -0.33
N VAL A 96 -4.75 -5.26 -1.50
CA VAL A 96 -5.95 -6.11 -1.60
C VAL A 96 -5.67 -7.49 -1.03
N ILE A 97 -4.56 -8.12 -1.41
CA ILE A 97 -4.14 -9.42 -0.88
C ILE A 97 -3.99 -9.33 0.65
N TYR A 98 -3.32 -8.29 1.13
CA TYR A 98 -3.12 -8.07 2.57
C TYR A 98 -4.45 -7.95 3.32
N ALA A 99 -5.41 -7.21 2.78
CA ALA A 99 -6.74 -7.05 3.38
C ALA A 99 -7.52 -8.37 3.45
N ILE A 100 -7.38 -9.24 2.44
CA ILE A 100 -8.02 -10.56 2.42
C ILE A 100 -7.36 -11.50 3.44
N VAL A 101 -6.03 -11.52 3.50
CA VAL A 101 -5.27 -12.42 4.39
C VAL A 101 -5.35 -11.97 5.86
N PHE A 102 -5.40 -10.66 6.11
CA PHE A 102 -5.42 -10.07 7.45
C PHE A 102 -6.66 -9.20 7.64
N PRO A 103 -7.86 -9.80 7.82
CA PRO A 103 -9.08 -9.05 8.05
C PRO A 103 -9.00 -8.26 9.37
N ILE A 104 -9.68 -7.12 9.39
CA ILE A 104 -9.71 -6.21 10.54
C ILE A 104 -10.28 -6.95 11.76
N LYS A 105 -9.50 -7.00 12.83
CA LYS A 105 -9.95 -7.55 14.12
C LYS A 105 -10.61 -6.45 14.94
N PRO A 106 -11.70 -6.73 15.66
CA PRO A 106 -12.31 -5.76 16.56
C PRO A 106 -11.29 -5.31 17.62
N GLY A 107 -11.25 -4.01 17.87
CA GLY A 107 -10.36 -3.39 18.83
C GLY A 107 -10.82 -3.57 20.28
N GLU A 108 -9.95 -3.23 21.24
CA GLU A 108 -10.25 -3.31 22.68
C GLU A 108 -11.42 -2.42 23.10
N THR A 109 -11.72 -1.37 22.32
CA THR A 109 -12.84 -0.44 22.55
C THR A 109 -14.11 -0.82 21.79
N ASP A 110 -14.06 -1.84 20.93
CA ASP A 110 -15.22 -2.24 20.15
C ASP A 110 -16.18 -3.05 21.04
N ALA A 111 -17.48 -2.80 20.91
CA ALA A 111 -18.49 -3.54 21.65
C ALA A 111 -18.39 -5.04 21.30
N PRO A 112 -18.49 -5.95 22.28
CA PRO A 112 -18.43 -7.38 22.01
C PRO A 112 -19.55 -7.77 21.04
N PRO A 113 -19.30 -8.71 20.12
CA PRO A 113 -20.31 -9.13 19.15
C PRO A 113 -21.57 -9.61 19.87
N ILE A 114 -22.72 -9.08 19.47
CA ILE A 114 -24.03 -9.42 20.06
C ILE A 114 -24.27 -10.92 19.83
N LYS A 115 -24.11 -11.72 20.88
CA LYS A 115 -24.46 -13.14 20.84
C LYS A 115 -25.98 -13.26 20.88
N ARG A 116 -26.61 -13.69 19.80
CA ARG A 116 -28.02 -14.08 19.82
C ARG A 116 -28.15 -15.31 20.70
N SER A 117 -28.75 -15.19 21.89
CA SER A 117 -29.14 -16.36 22.68
C SER A 117 -30.12 -17.20 21.83
N PRO A 118 -29.93 -18.53 21.73
CA PRO A 118 -30.89 -19.39 21.07
C PRO A 118 -32.23 -19.23 21.79
N ALA A 119 -33.29 -18.94 21.03
CA ALA A 119 -34.63 -18.82 21.58
C ALA A 119 -34.95 -20.09 22.37
N ALA A 120 -35.27 -19.93 23.66
CA ALA A 120 -35.65 -21.03 24.52
C ALA A 120 -36.85 -21.76 23.87
N ARG A 121 -36.60 -22.96 23.34
CA ARG A 121 -37.61 -23.80 22.73
C ARG A 121 -38.58 -24.22 23.83
N LYS A 122 -39.74 -23.56 23.92
CA LYS A 122 -40.85 -24.03 24.77
C LYS A 122 -41.26 -25.42 24.29
N ARG A 123 -41.11 -26.41 25.18
CA ARG A 123 -41.73 -27.73 25.07
C ARG A 123 -43.20 -27.64 25.49
#